data_AF-A0A1I1KP19-F1
#
_entry.id   AF-A0A1I1KP19-F1
#
_cell.length_a   1.000
_cell.length_b   1.000
_cell.length_c   1.000
_cell.angle_alpha   90.00
_cell.angle_beta   90.00
_cell.angle_gamma   90.00
#
_symmetry.space_group_name_H-M   'P 1'
#
loop_
_entity.id
_entity.type
_entity.pdbx_description
1 polymer ?
#
loop_
_entity_poly.entity_id
_entity_poly.type
_entity_poly.pdbx_seq_one_letter_code
_entity_poly.pdbx_strand_id
1 'polypeptide(L)'
;MTDDADPQAVAEATTSFLADRDDGEQALEAVLEVEAASETWTFDDVALDSGTFGELVSRGVVEKVDSEYRVADVETVRVVLDGEEVTSTGATDRGFALEYDVDLRALSALVGALVVVAGARMLSYGSVFQRGYVVSPGNDPYYFRYWLEDRLAESSGLTD
;
A
#
# COMPACT_ATOMS: atom_id res chain seq x y z
N MET A 1 -14.65 -19.46 -2.15
CA MET A 1 -13.33 -19.68 -1.56
C MET A 1 -12.40 -19.19 -2.64
N THR A 2 -12.15 -17.89 -2.66
CA THR A 2 -11.27 -17.24 -3.62
C THR A 2 -9.88 -17.68 -3.23
N ASP A 3 -9.23 -18.49 -4.07
CA ASP A 3 -7.79 -18.72 -3.99
C ASP A 3 -7.16 -17.37 -4.33
N ASP A 4 -6.93 -16.52 -3.32
CA ASP A 4 -5.97 -15.44 -3.49
C ASP A 4 -4.63 -16.16 -3.69
N ALA A 5 -4.15 -16.15 -4.94
CA ALA A 5 -2.85 -16.72 -5.28
C ALA A 5 -1.80 -16.14 -4.33
N ASP A 6 -0.95 -17.01 -3.78
CA ASP A 6 0.10 -16.58 -2.86
C ASP A 6 0.97 -15.51 -3.55
N PRO A 7 1.01 -14.26 -3.04
CA PRO A 7 1.76 -13.18 -3.67
C PRO A 7 3.23 -13.54 -3.89
N GLN A 8 3.80 -14.36 -3.01
CA GLN A 8 5.17 -14.81 -3.17
C GLN A 8 5.34 -15.76 -4.37
N ALA A 9 4.37 -16.63 -4.61
CA ALA A 9 4.39 -17.53 -5.76
C ALA A 9 4.23 -16.76 -7.08
N VAL A 10 3.38 -15.72 -7.11
CA VAL A 10 3.22 -14.85 -8.29
C VAL A 10 4.51 -14.06 -8.55
N ALA A 11 5.18 -13.57 -7.51
CA ALA A 11 6.45 -12.85 -7.63
C ALA A 11 7.57 -13.73 -8.22
N GLU A 12 7.72 -14.95 -7.70
CA GLU A 12 8.70 -15.93 -8.19
C GLU A 12 8.41 -16.34 -9.64
N ALA A 13 7.14 -16.57 -9.98
CA ALA A 13 6.72 -16.91 -11.33
C ALA A 13 7.02 -15.78 -12.34
N THR A 14 6.74 -14.53 -11.96
CA THR A 14 6.99 -13.33 -12.77
C THR A 14 8.50 -13.12 -12.95
N THR A 15 9.28 -13.22 -11.88
CA THR A 15 10.75 -13.07 -11.93
C THR A 15 11.38 -14.13 -12.82
N SER A 16 10.93 -15.38 -12.69
CA SER A 16 11.39 -16.48 -13.52
C SER A 16 11.06 -16.27 -15.00
N PHE A 17 9.87 -15.74 -15.30
CA PHE A 17 9.47 -15.42 -16.66
C PHE A 17 10.34 -14.32 -17.29
N LEU A 18 10.61 -13.25 -16.54
CA LEU A 18 11.51 -12.16 -16.97
C LEU A 18 12.96 -12.65 -17.16
N ALA A 19 13.44 -13.59 -16.34
CA ALA A 19 14.78 -14.14 -16.46
C ALA A 19 14.94 -15.08 -17.68
N ASP A 20 13.88 -15.78 -18.07
CA ASP A 20 13.89 -16.74 -19.17
C ASP A 20 13.68 -16.09 -20.55
N ARG A 21 13.12 -14.87 -20.61
CA ARG A 21 12.76 -14.19 -21.86
C ARG A 21 13.22 -12.74 -21.93
N ASP A 22 13.98 -12.43 -22.98
CA ASP A 22 14.42 -11.07 -23.30
C ASP A 22 13.24 -10.14 -23.68
N ASP A 23 12.11 -10.69 -24.13
CA ASP A 23 10.88 -9.96 -24.48
C ASP A 23 9.81 -10.03 -23.37
N GLY A 24 10.15 -10.55 -22.19
CA GLY A 24 9.22 -10.75 -21.08
C GLY A 24 8.61 -9.46 -20.53
N GLU A 25 9.41 -8.38 -20.45
CA GLU A 25 8.94 -7.07 -19.95
C GLU A 25 7.83 -6.51 -20.84
N GLN A 26 8.06 -6.48 -22.16
CA GLN A 26 7.09 -6.00 -23.15
C GLN A 26 5.81 -6.84 -23.13
N ALA A 27 5.94 -8.15 -22.90
CA ALA A 27 4.80 -9.05 -22.82
C ALA A 27 3.94 -8.77 -21.58
N LEU A 28 4.55 -8.53 -20.43
CA LEU A 28 3.83 -8.19 -19.19
C LEU A 28 3.20 -6.80 -19.28
N GLU A 29 3.88 -5.82 -19.87
CA GLU A 29 3.36 -4.47 -20.07
C GLU A 29 2.08 -4.47 -20.94
N ALA A 30 2.07 -5.26 -22.03
CA ALA A 30 0.90 -5.42 -22.88
C ALA A 30 -0.29 -6.05 -22.14
N VAL A 31 -0.05 -6.99 -21.23
CA VAL A 31 -1.10 -7.60 -20.41
C VAL A 31 -1.64 -6.61 -19.38
N LEU A 32 -0.74 -5.87 -18.71
CA LEU A 32 -1.10 -4.87 -17.70
C LEU A 32 -1.87 -3.69 -18.28
N GLU A 33 -1.64 -3.32 -19.54
CA GLU A 33 -2.41 -2.31 -20.26
C GLU A 33 -3.88 -2.74 -20.42
N VAL A 34 -4.12 -3.99 -20.82
CA VAL A 34 -5.47 -4.53 -20.99
C VAL A 34 -6.17 -4.72 -19.65
N GLU A 35 -5.47 -5.22 -18.64
CA GLU A 35 -5.97 -5.35 -17.27
C GLU A 35 -6.38 -3.99 -16.68
N ALA A 36 -5.65 -2.91 -17.00
CA ALA A 36 -6.03 -1.56 -16.58
C ALA A 36 -7.30 -1.05 -17.29
N ALA A 37 -7.57 -1.53 -18.51
CA ALA A 37 -8.75 -1.17 -19.28
C ALA A 37 -10.00 -2.00 -18.93
N SER A 38 -9.83 -3.22 -18.40
CA SER A 38 -10.93 -4.16 -18.12
C SER A 38 -10.57 -5.14 -17.02
N GLU A 39 -11.51 -5.40 -16.10
CA GLU A 39 -11.34 -6.33 -14.96
C GLU A 39 -11.11 -7.80 -15.40
N THR A 40 -11.54 -8.15 -16.61
CA THR A 40 -11.32 -9.46 -17.24
C THR A 40 -11.21 -9.25 -18.75
N TRP A 41 -10.44 -10.09 -19.43
CA TRP A 41 -10.16 -9.95 -20.86
C TRP A 41 -9.95 -11.31 -21.53
N THR A 42 -9.99 -11.34 -22.86
CA THR A 42 -9.76 -12.54 -23.66
C THR A 42 -8.42 -12.49 -24.36
N PHE A 43 -7.96 -13.65 -24.84
CA PHE A 43 -6.69 -13.73 -25.60
C PHE A 43 -6.66 -12.76 -26.79
N ASP A 44 -7.80 -12.49 -27.42
CA ASP A 44 -7.88 -11.60 -28.59
C ASP A 44 -7.66 -10.11 -28.25
N ASP A 45 -7.76 -9.75 -26.97
CA ASP A 45 -7.62 -8.37 -26.49
C ASP A 45 -6.17 -7.99 -26.20
N VAL A 46 -5.29 -8.98 -26.01
CA VAL A 46 -3.88 -8.80 -25.67
C VAL A 46 -2.99 -9.05 -26.90
N ALA A 47 -2.05 -8.14 -27.13
CA ALA A 47 -1.09 -8.23 -28.24
C ALA A 47 0.05 -9.23 -27.96
N LEU A 48 -0.28 -10.48 -27.60
CA LEU A 48 0.67 -11.56 -27.34
C LEU A 48 0.55 -12.71 -28.32
N ASP A 49 1.66 -13.40 -28.56
CA ASP A 49 1.61 -14.70 -29.20
C ASP A 49 1.05 -15.76 -28.25
N SER A 50 0.43 -16.80 -28.82
CA SER A 50 -0.23 -17.87 -28.06
C SER A 50 0.74 -18.71 -27.23
N GLY A 51 2.04 -18.71 -27.56
CA GLY A 51 3.07 -19.38 -26.77
C GLY A 51 3.33 -18.65 -25.47
N THR A 52 3.62 -17.35 -25.56
CA THR A 52 3.86 -16.46 -24.42
C THR A 52 2.65 -16.40 -23.50
N PHE A 53 1.45 -16.27 -24.06
CA PHE A 53 0.22 -16.29 -23.29
C PHE A 53 0.03 -17.61 -22.52
N GLY A 54 0.24 -18.75 -23.20
CA GLY A 54 0.11 -20.07 -22.56
C GLY A 54 1.13 -20.28 -21.43
N GLU A 55 2.32 -19.72 -21.57
CA GLU A 55 3.35 -19.75 -20.55
C GLU A 55 2.93 -18.96 -19.29
N LEU A 56 2.44 -17.73 -19.45
CA LEU A 56 1.94 -16.90 -18.34
C LEU A 56 0.81 -17.59 -17.57
N VAL A 57 -0.10 -18.27 -18.27
CA VAL A 57 -1.17 -19.05 -17.66
C VAL A 57 -0.63 -20.28 -16.93
N SER A 58 0.36 -20.98 -17.51
CA SER A 58 0.95 -22.19 -16.90
C SER A 58 1.78 -21.89 -15.64
N ARG A 59 2.41 -20.71 -15.59
CA ARG A 59 3.22 -20.26 -14.46
C ARG A 59 2.36 -19.64 -13.34
N GLY A 60 1.07 -19.41 -13.57
CA GLY A 60 0.16 -18.82 -12.59
C GLY A 60 0.26 -17.29 -12.47
N VAL A 61 0.88 -16.63 -13.45
CA VAL A 61 0.91 -15.15 -13.52
C VAL A 61 -0.42 -14.61 -14.02
N VAL A 62 -1.01 -15.31 -14.99
CA VAL A 62 -2.38 -15.07 -15.48
C VAL A 62 -3.24 -16.25 -15.07
N GLU A 63 -4.43 -15.98 -14.57
CA GLU A 63 -5.39 -17.02 -14.22
C GLU A 63 -6.66 -16.92 -15.06
N LYS A 64 -7.33 -18.06 -15.20
CA LYS A 64 -8.58 -18.15 -15.94
C LYS A 64 -9.74 -18.05 -14.96
N VAL A 65 -10.58 -17.04 -15.14
CA VAL A 65 -11.81 -16.84 -14.37
C VAL A 65 -12.99 -17.06 -15.31
N ASP A 66 -13.75 -18.12 -15.06
CA ASP A 66 -14.84 -18.60 -15.92
C ASP A 66 -14.40 -18.85 -17.38
N SER A 67 -14.70 -17.90 -18.28
CA SER A 67 -14.36 -17.95 -19.71
C SER A 67 -13.30 -16.93 -20.13
N GLU A 68 -12.87 -16.07 -19.20
CA GLU A 68 -11.98 -14.95 -19.43
C GLU A 68 -10.71 -15.11 -18.59
N TYR A 69 -9.79 -14.16 -18.74
CA TYR A 69 -8.51 -14.15 -18.06
C TYR A 69 -8.36 -12.86 -17.26
N ARG A 70 -7.60 -12.96 -16.18
CA ARG A 70 -7.12 -11.83 -15.40
C ARG A 70 -5.72 -12.12 -14.88
N VAL A 71 -4.98 -11.07 -14.54
CA VAL A 71 -3.71 -11.22 -13.82
C VAL A 71 -3.99 -11.68 -12.38
N ALA A 72 -3.23 -12.65 -11.90
CA ALA A 72 -3.44 -13.23 -10.57
C ALA A 72 -3.23 -12.20 -9.44
N ASP A 73 -2.18 -11.38 -9.56
CA ASP A 73 -1.91 -10.25 -8.67
C ASP A 73 -1.20 -9.14 -9.46
N VAL A 74 -1.96 -8.11 -9.82
CA VAL A 74 -1.48 -6.97 -10.62
C VAL A 74 -0.40 -6.17 -9.89
N GLU A 75 -0.52 -6.03 -8.57
CA GLU A 75 0.40 -5.25 -7.77
C GLU A 75 1.76 -5.97 -7.68
N THR A 76 1.73 -7.26 -7.36
CA THR A 76 2.92 -8.10 -7.31
C THR A 76 3.64 -8.14 -8.66
N VAL A 77 2.91 -8.30 -9.77
CA VAL A 77 3.50 -8.34 -11.12
C VAL A 77 4.17 -6.99 -11.46
N ARG A 78 3.57 -5.85 -11.10
CA ARG A 78 4.15 -4.52 -11.32
C ARG A 78 5.42 -4.30 -10.52
N VAL A 79 5.42 -4.64 -9.23
CA VAL A 79 6.59 -4.51 -8.35
C VAL A 79 7.79 -5.29 -8.93
N VAL A 80 7.55 -6.51 -9.40
CA VAL A 80 8.60 -7.33 -10.03
C VAL A 80 9.06 -6.74 -11.36
N LEU A 81 8.14 -6.21 -12.18
CA LEU A 81 8.46 -5.58 -13.46
C LEU A 81 9.31 -4.31 -13.29
N ASP A 82 9.06 -3.52 -12.24
CA ASP A 82 9.85 -2.33 -11.90
C ASP A 82 11.23 -2.68 -11.28
N GLY A 83 11.51 -3.98 -11.09
CA GLY A 83 12.77 -4.48 -10.52
C GLY A 83 12.87 -4.28 -9.01
N GLU A 84 11.75 -4.07 -8.33
CA GLU A 84 11.68 -3.92 -6.88
C GLU A 84 11.52 -5.31 -6.21
N GLU A 85 12.25 -5.56 -5.12
CA GLU A 85 12.09 -6.81 -4.39
C GLU A 85 10.75 -6.82 -3.65
N VAL A 86 9.89 -7.79 -3.96
CA VAL A 86 8.64 -8.07 -3.24
C VAL A 86 8.99 -8.44 -1.80
N THR A 87 9.08 -7.43 -0.95
CA THR A 87 9.38 -7.62 0.46
C THR A 87 8.07 -8.03 1.12
N SER A 88 7.93 -9.31 1.47
CA SER A 88 6.88 -9.79 2.39
C SER A 88 7.09 -9.22 3.79
N THR A 89 6.92 -7.91 3.95
CA THR A 89 6.64 -7.31 5.25
C THR A 89 5.14 -7.29 5.37
N GLY A 90 4.60 -8.19 6.18
CA GLY A 90 3.20 -8.21 6.58
C GLY A 90 2.80 -6.89 7.22
N ALA A 91 2.35 -5.96 6.38
CA ALA A 91 1.49 -4.86 6.69
C ALA A 91 0.56 -4.79 5.49
N THR A 92 -0.74 -4.78 5.74
CA THR A 92 -1.74 -4.45 4.72
C THR A 92 -1.40 -3.08 4.17
N ASP A 93 -0.60 -3.04 3.11
CA ASP A 93 -0.46 -1.85 2.30
C ASP A 93 -1.76 -1.80 1.50
N ARG A 94 -2.73 -1.03 2.02
CA ARG A 94 -3.75 -0.48 1.15
C ARG A 94 -3.01 0.56 0.34
N GLY A 95 -2.34 0.11 -0.73
CA GLY A 95 -1.61 0.95 -1.65
C GLY A 95 -2.57 2.00 -2.18
N PHE A 96 -2.53 3.19 -1.59
CA PHE A 96 -3.10 4.36 -2.21
C PHE A 96 -2.19 4.65 -3.39
N ALA A 97 -2.54 4.12 -4.57
CA ALA A 97 -1.94 4.51 -5.84
C ALA A 97 -2.31 5.98 -6.12
N LEU A 98 -1.68 6.88 -5.37
CA LEU A 98 -1.69 8.31 -5.60
C LEU A 98 -0.46 8.57 -6.47
N GLU A 99 -0.66 8.59 -7.79
CA GLU A 99 0.22 9.35 -8.68
C GLU A 99 0.16 10.82 -8.21
N TYR A 100 1.06 11.19 -7.30
CA TYR A 100 1.10 12.51 -6.72
C TYR A 100 2.41 13.17 -7.15
N ASP A 101 2.29 14.19 -8.01
CA ASP A 101 3.39 15.12 -8.26
C ASP A 101 3.56 15.96 -6.99
N VAL A 102 4.43 15.48 -6.09
CA VAL A 102 4.71 16.16 -4.83
C VAL A 102 5.60 17.35 -5.14
N ASP A 103 5.01 18.54 -5.23
CA ASP A 103 5.77 19.78 -5.30
C ASP A 103 6.62 19.92 -4.03
N LEU A 104 7.92 19.69 -4.15
CA LEU A 104 8.91 19.82 -3.07
C LEU A 104 8.84 21.18 -2.39
N ARG A 105 8.41 22.23 -3.09
CA ARG A 105 8.20 23.56 -2.54
C ARG A 105 6.97 23.61 -1.65
N ALA A 106 5.86 23.01 -2.07
CA ALA A 106 4.66 22.90 -1.25
C ALA A 106 4.91 22.01 -0.01
N LEU A 107 5.61 20.89 -0.19
CA LEU A 107 5.99 19.98 0.90
C LEU A 107 6.89 20.69 1.92
N SER A 108 7.93 21.38 1.47
CA SER A 108 8.82 22.11 2.38
C SER A 108 8.12 23.27 3.09
N ALA A 109 7.18 23.95 2.43
CA ALA A 109 6.34 24.96 3.06
C ALA A 109 5.43 24.36 4.14
N LEU A 110 4.82 23.20 3.86
CA LEU A 110 3.99 22.48 4.82
C LEU A 110 4.79 22.01 6.03
N VAL A 111 5.92 21.35 5.79
CA VAL A 111 6.84 20.91 6.85
C VAL A 111 7.32 22.10 7.67
N GLY A 112 7.73 23.19 7.01
CA GLY A 112 8.11 24.44 7.68
C GLY A 112 7.00 25.00 8.57
N ALA A 113 5.76 25.02 8.08
CA ALA A 113 4.60 25.46 8.86
C ALA A 113 4.37 24.55 10.08
N LEU A 114 4.47 23.23 9.93
CA LEU A 114 4.35 22.28 11.04
C LEU A 114 5.46 22.47 12.08
N VAL A 115 6.71 22.71 11.65
CA VAL A 115 7.82 23.02 12.56
C VAL A 115 7.55 24.31 13.33
N VAL A 116 7.05 25.35 12.67
CA VAL A 116 6.69 26.62 13.34
C VAL A 116 5.58 26.40 14.37
N VAL A 117 4.54 25.65 14.02
CA VAL A 117 3.44 25.33 14.94
C VAL A 117 3.95 24.50 16.13
N ALA A 118 4.77 23.47 15.87
CA ALA A 118 5.36 22.65 16.92
C ALA A 118 6.24 23.49 17.86
N GLY A 119 7.08 24.36 17.31
CA GLY A 119 7.92 25.28 18.08
C GLY A 119 7.08 26.25 18.94
N ALA A 120 6.05 26.86 18.35
CA ALA A 120 5.13 27.74 19.09
C ALA A 120 4.40 26.99 20.22
N ARG A 121 4.00 25.73 19.98
CA ARG A 121 3.39 24.87 21.01
C ARG A 121 4.39 24.46 22.09
N MET A 122 5.65 24.29 21.76
CA MET A 122 6.72 23.95 22.71
C MET A 122 6.94 25.06 23.76
N LEU A 123 6.60 26.32 23.46
CA LEU A 123 6.67 27.41 24.44
C LEU A 123 5.81 27.14 25.68
N SER A 124 4.72 26.37 25.53
CA SER A 124 3.86 25.95 26.63
C SER A 124 4.43 24.78 27.45
N TYR A 125 5.60 24.23 27.08
CA TYR A 125 6.18 23.08 27.79
C TYR A 125 6.41 23.37 29.28
N GLY A 126 6.95 24.55 29.60
CA GLY A 126 7.16 24.95 31.00
C GLY A 126 5.87 25.26 31.77
N SER A 127 4.74 25.49 31.08
CA SER A 127 3.45 25.65 31.75
C SER A 127 2.82 24.31 32.11
N VAL A 128 3.09 23.28 31.30
CA VAL A 128 2.54 21.92 31.47
C VAL A 128 3.41 21.08 32.40
N PHE A 129 4.72 21.07 32.22
CA PHE A 129 5.65 20.29 33.02
C PHE A 129 6.22 21.14 34.14
N GLN A 130 5.50 21.18 35.26
CA GLN A 130 5.87 21.98 36.41
C GLN A 130 6.13 21.11 37.63
N ARG A 131 7.28 21.34 38.28
CA ARG A 131 7.58 20.78 39.61
C ARG A 131 7.48 19.24 39.68
N GLY A 132 7.80 18.57 38.57
CA GLY A 132 7.73 17.09 38.47
C GLY A 132 6.33 16.53 38.18
N TYR A 133 5.34 17.39 37.93
CA TYR A 133 3.98 17.01 37.59
C TYR A 133 3.60 17.47 36.17
N VAL A 134 2.66 16.74 35.56
CA VAL A 134 2.01 17.13 34.30
C VAL A 134 0.71 17.84 34.66
N VAL A 135 0.66 19.14 34.43
CA VAL A 135 -0.45 20.03 34.78
C VAL A 135 -1.12 20.44 33.47
N SER A 136 -2.41 20.12 33.31
CA SER A 136 -3.13 20.56 32.13
C SER A 136 -3.40 22.08 32.19
N PRO A 137 -3.26 22.81 31.08
CA PRO A 137 -3.48 24.25 31.06
C PRO A 137 -4.98 24.58 31.09
N GLY A 138 -5.40 25.47 31.98
CA GLY A 138 -6.82 25.84 32.14
C GLY A 138 -7.63 24.80 32.90
N ASN A 139 -8.97 24.85 32.80
CA ASN A 139 -9.87 23.97 33.55
C ASN A 139 -10.41 22.82 32.68
N ASP A 140 -10.83 23.11 31.44
CA ASP A 140 -11.52 22.16 30.57
C ASP A 140 -10.74 20.85 30.32
N PRO A 141 -9.41 20.84 30.14
CA PRO A 141 -8.66 19.59 29.96
C PRO A 141 -8.76 18.61 31.14
N TYR A 142 -9.01 19.09 32.36
CA TYR A 142 -9.20 18.21 33.52
C TYR A 142 -10.50 17.41 33.42
N TYR A 143 -11.55 18.00 32.83
CA TYR A 143 -12.81 17.32 32.59
C TYR A 143 -12.62 16.13 31.62
N PHE A 144 -11.88 16.34 30.52
CA PHE A 144 -11.56 15.27 29.59
C PHE A 144 -10.66 14.20 30.20
N ARG A 145 -9.68 14.60 31.02
CA ARG A 145 -8.81 13.66 31.72
C ARG A 145 -9.59 12.75 32.66
N TYR A 146 -10.53 13.33 33.43
CA TYR A 146 -11.39 12.56 34.32
C TYR A 146 -12.22 11.52 33.56
N TRP A 147 -12.91 11.93 32.49
CA TRP A 147 -13.70 11.00 31.69
C TRP A 147 -12.84 9.94 30.99
N LEU A 148 -11.63 10.30 30.55
CA LEU A 148 -10.71 9.33 29.98
C LEU A 148 -10.28 8.30 31.03
N GLU A 149 -9.91 8.73 32.23
CA GLU A 149 -9.53 7.84 33.34
C GLU A 149 -10.70 6.94 33.77
N ASP A 150 -11.92 7.48 33.81
CA ASP A 150 -13.16 6.75 34.11
C ASP A 150 -13.43 5.66 33.07
N ARG A 151 -13.39 6.01 31.78
CA ARG A 151 -13.57 5.03 30.69
C ARG A 151 -12.44 4.02 30.61
N LEU A 152 -11.19 4.43 30.86
CA LEU A 152 -10.07 3.50 30.91
C LEU A 152 -10.18 2.50 32.07
N ALA A 153 -10.75 2.92 33.20
CA ALA A 153 -10.97 2.05 34.35
C ALA A 153 -12.12 1.06 34.11
N GLU A 154 -13.12 1.44 33.32
CA GLU A 154 -14.21 0.57 32.88
C GLU A 154 -13.78 -0.36 31.73
N SER A 155 -12.88 0.10 30.86
CA SER A 155 -12.36 -0.68 29.73
C SER A 155 -11.48 -1.82 30.23
N SER A 156 -11.77 -3.05 29.80
CA SER A 156 -10.95 -4.23 30.11
C SER A 156 -10.11 -4.73 28.91
N GLY A 157 -10.11 -3.99 27.79
CA GLY A 157 -9.42 -4.39 26.57
C GLY A 157 -9.28 -3.26 25.53
N LEU A 158 -8.59 -3.57 24.43
CA LEU A 158 -8.07 -2.60 23.46
C LEU A 158 -9.15 -1.79 22.69
N THR A 159 -10.43 -2.15 22.82
CA THR A 159 -11.56 -1.55 22.10
C THR A 159 -12.87 -1.46 22.90
N ASP A 160 -12.84 -1.67 24.23
CA ASP A 160 -14.04 -1.70 25.09
C ASP A 160 -14.19 -0.41 25.91
#